data_AF-A0A8X6NKM6-F1
#
_entry.id   AF-A0A8X6NKM6-F1
#
_cell.length_a   1.000
_cell.length_b   1.000
_cell.length_c   1.000
_cell.angle_alpha   90.00
_cell.angle_beta   90.00
_cell.angle_gamma   90.00
#
_symmetry.space_group_name_H-M   'P 1'
#
loop_
_entity.id
_entity.type
_entity.pdbx_description
1 polymer ?
#
loop_
_entity_poly.entity_id
_entity_poly.type
_entity_poly.pdbx_seq_one_letter_code
_entity_poly.pdbx_strand_id
1 'polypeptide(L)'
;MDIDSYEALRMDFKNLMSCIHYHGDSDRDEIVLETLKTIVDICSHESCGKDAFREAGGLDFLIEFLLMTDNTTFLEHTLKTLAFVVDENGKRILNSV
;
A
#
# COMPACT_ATOMS: atom_id res chain seq x y z
N MET A 1 4.09 -5.89 18.95
CA MET A 1 3.94 -4.43 18.90
C MET A 1 2.97 -4.03 20.00
N ASP A 2 3.24 -2.98 20.76
CA ASP A 2 2.25 -2.43 21.72
C ASP A 2 1.18 -1.58 21.00
N ILE A 3 0.12 -1.21 21.73
CA ILE A 3 -1.05 -0.53 21.16
C ILE A 3 -0.69 0.85 20.59
N ASP A 4 0.19 1.60 21.26
CA ASP A 4 0.56 2.96 20.83
C ASP A 4 1.38 2.91 19.55
N SER A 5 2.31 1.95 19.46
CA SER A 5 3.11 1.68 18.27
C SER A 5 2.25 1.18 17.10
N TYR A 6 1.23 0.38 17.39
CA TYR A 6 0.28 -0.09 16.37
C TYR A 6 -0.58 1.04 15.80
N GLU A 7 -1.09 1.92 16.67
CA GLU A 7 -1.85 3.10 16.24
C GLU A 7 -0.98 4.10 15.46
N ALA A 8 0.30 4.26 15.85
CA ALA A 8 1.26 5.05 15.07
C ALA A 8 1.46 4.45 13.67
N LEU A 9 1.65 3.13 13.56
CA LEU A 9 1.78 2.44 12.27
C LEU A 9 0.53 2.62 11.39
N ARG A 10 -0.68 2.52 11.97
CA ARG A 10 -1.93 2.79 11.25
C ARG A 10 -2.00 4.23 10.76
N MET A 11 -1.53 5.19 11.55
CA MET A 11 -1.45 6.59 11.15
C MET A 11 -0.45 6.80 10.00
N ASP A 12 0.70 6.13 10.04
CA ASP A 12 1.69 6.17 8.96
C ASP A 12 1.09 5.67 7.64
N PHE A 13 0.31 4.58 7.66
CA PHE A 13 -0.41 4.14 6.46
C PHE A 13 -1.39 5.18 5.94
N LYS A 14 -2.13 5.88 6.81
CA LYS A 14 -3.01 6.98 6.38
C LYS A 14 -2.24 8.13 5.75
N ASN A 15 -1.08 8.46 6.29
CA ASN A 15 -0.20 9.48 5.73
C ASN A 15 0.34 9.08 4.35
N LEU A 16 0.75 7.81 4.18
CA LEU A 16 1.20 7.28 2.89
C LEU A 16 0.08 7.28 1.85
N MET A 17 -1.14 6.87 2.20
CA MET A 17 -2.30 6.94 1.28
C MET A 17 -2.62 8.38 0.89
N SER A 18 -2.56 9.32 1.84
CA SER A 18 -2.74 10.75 1.57
C SER A 18 -1.66 11.30 0.62
N CYS A 19 -0.42 10.82 0.74
CA CYS A 19 0.68 11.16 -0.16
C CYS A 19 0.37 10.75 -1.60
N ILE A 20 -0.08 9.50 -1.81
CA ILE A 20 -0.49 9.03 -3.14
C ILE A 20 -1.65 9.88 -3.68
N HIS A 21 -2.69 10.12 -2.86
CA HIS A 21 -3.85 10.90 -3.29
C HIS A 21 -3.47 12.32 -3.75
N TYR A 22 -2.58 12.99 -3.03
CA TYR A 22 -2.13 14.34 -3.37
C TYR A 22 -1.27 14.38 -4.64
N HIS A 23 -0.59 13.29 -4.97
CA HIS A 23 0.34 13.22 -6.10
C HIS A 23 -0.18 12.46 -7.32
N GLY A 24 -1.34 11.81 -7.24
CA GLY A 24 -1.90 10.97 -8.31
C GLY A 24 -2.17 11.70 -9.63
N ASP A 25 -2.45 13.00 -9.57
CA ASP A 25 -2.70 13.87 -10.74
C ASP A 25 -1.51 14.79 -11.07
N SER A 26 -0.35 14.57 -10.45
CA SER A 26 0.86 15.39 -10.66
C SER A 26 1.89 14.66 -11.51
N ASP A 27 2.81 15.38 -12.16
CA ASP A 27 3.95 14.79 -12.90
C ASP A 27 5.00 14.09 -11.98
N ARG A 28 4.60 13.67 -10.76
CA ARG A 28 5.47 13.08 -9.74
C ARG A 28 5.18 11.60 -9.54
N ASP A 29 5.08 10.87 -10.65
CA ASP A 29 4.85 9.42 -10.68
C ASP A 29 5.79 8.64 -9.75
N GLU A 30 7.06 9.06 -9.66
CA GLU A 30 8.05 8.44 -8.79
C GLU A 30 7.63 8.43 -7.31
N ILE A 31 6.97 9.49 -6.83
CA ILE A 31 6.51 9.57 -5.44
C ILE A 31 5.39 8.55 -5.18
N VAL A 32 4.44 8.45 -6.11
CA VAL A 32 3.35 7.48 -6.02
C VAL A 32 3.91 6.06 -5.99
N LEU A 33 4.85 5.75 -6.89
CA LEU A 33 5.46 4.43 -7.00
C LEU A 33 6.29 4.07 -5.76
N GLU A 34 7.13 4.98 -5.27
CA GLU A 34 7.91 4.76 -4.04
C GLU A 34 7.02 4.63 -2.82
N THR A 35 5.90 5.36 -2.77
CA THR A 35 4.93 5.23 -1.67
C THR A 35 4.24 3.86 -1.70
N LEU A 36 3.82 3.37 -2.88
CA LEU A 36 3.26 2.02 -3.03
C LEU A 36 4.27 0.93 -2.62
N LYS A 37 5.55 1.07 -3.00
CA LYS A 37 6.63 0.16 -2.57
C LYS A 37 6.82 0.20 -1.06
N THR A 38 6.85 1.39 -0.46
CA THR A 38 6.98 1.58 0.99
C THR A 38 5.87 0.85 1.74
N ILE A 39 4.62 0.92 1.26
CA ILE A 39 3.50 0.17 1.85
C ILE A 39 3.76 -1.34 1.82
N VAL A 40 4.21 -1.88 0.68
CA VAL A 40 4.55 -3.30 0.53
C VAL A 40 5.70 -3.70 1.46
N ASP A 41 6.74 -2.87 1.56
CA ASP A 41 7.90 -3.12 2.42
C ASP A 41 7.49 -3.18 3.89
N ILE A 42 6.69 -2.21 4.36
CA ILE A 42 6.16 -2.24 5.74
C ILE A 42 5.34 -3.51 5.95
N CYS A 43 4.41 -3.83 5.03
CA CYS A 43 3.58 -5.03 5.12
C CYS A 43 4.37 -6.35 5.04
N SER A 44 5.60 -6.33 4.52
CA SER A 44 6.49 -7.49 4.42
C SER A 44 7.33 -7.71 5.67
N HIS A 45 7.74 -6.62 6.33
CA HIS A 45 8.67 -6.67 7.44
C HIS A 45 7.98 -6.56 8.80
N GLU A 46 6.83 -5.89 8.87
CA GLU A 46 6.01 -5.81 10.08
C GLU A 46 4.99 -6.94 10.10
N SER A 47 5.09 -7.81 11.09
CA SER A 47 4.18 -8.96 11.26
C SER A 47 2.69 -8.59 11.29
N CYS A 48 2.38 -7.37 11.74
CA CYS A 48 1.02 -6.82 11.81
C CYS A 48 0.75 -5.76 10.72
N GLY A 49 1.69 -5.53 9.81
CA GLY A 49 1.63 -4.46 8.81
C GLY A 49 0.46 -4.60 7.86
N LYS A 50 0.18 -5.82 7.37
CA LYS A 50 -0.99 -6.09 6.52
C LYS A 50 -2.29 -5.77 7.24
N ASP A 51 -2.44 -6.22 8.49
CA ASP A 51 -3.65 -5.97 9.27
C ASP A 51 -3.82 -4.48 9.57
N ALA A 52 -2.74 -3.80 10.00
CA ALA A 52 -2.75 -2.36 10.22
C ALA A 52 -3.12 -1.58 8.95
N PHE A 53 -2.60 -1.98 7.78
CA PHE A 53 -2.94 -1.35 6.50
C PHE A 53 -4.42 -1.55 6.15
N ARG A 54 -4.95 -2.77 6.31
CA ARG A 54 -6.37 -3.08 6.07
C ARG A 54 -7.26 -2.27 7.00
N GLU A 55 -6.95 -2.24 8.29
CA GLU A 55 -7.67 -1.47 9.31
C GLU A 55 -7.54 0.04 9.14
N ALA A 56 -6.52 0.52 8.41
CA ALA A 56 -6.39 1.92 8.03
C ALA A 56 -7.29 2.31 6.85
N GLY A 57 -8.00 1.36 6.23
CA GLY A 57 -8.82 1.57 5.02
C GLY A 57 -8.06 1.31 3.72
N GLY A 58 -6.90 0.66 3.79
CA GLY A 58 -5.99 0.49 2.65
C GLY A 58 -6.56 -0.28 1.47
N LEU A 59 -7.46 -1.24 1.70
CA LEU A 59 -8.08 -2.01 0.60
C LEU A 59 -9.01 -1.14 -0.24
N ASP A 60 -9.89 -0.39 0.41
CA ASP A 60 -10.84 0.50 -0.27
C ASP A 60 -10.09 1.58 -1.05
N PHE A 61 -9.04 2.14 -0.45
CA PHE A 61 -8.15 3.10 -1.10
C PHE A 61 -7.50 2.55 -2.38
N LEU A 62 -6.92 1.33 -2.33
CA LEU A 62 -6.28 0.75 -3.51
C LEU A 62 -7.30 0.48 -4.63
N ILE A 63 -8.50 0.03 -4.28
CA ILE A 63 -9.59 -0.19 -5.25
C ILE A 63 -10.02 1.14 -5.88
N GLU A 64 -10.22 2.18 -5.08
CA GLU A 64 -10.56 3.51 -5.57
C GLU A 64 -9.47 4.06 -6.50
N PHE A 65 -8.21 3.93 -6.10
CA PHE A 65 -7.09 4.39 -6.91
C PHE A 65 -7.00 3.67 -8.27
N LEU A 66 -7.27 2.35 -8.31
CA LEU A 66 -7.37 1.59 -9.58
C LEU A 66 -8.49 2.09 -10.49
N LEU A 67 -9.60 2.54 -9.93
CA LEU A 67 -10.75 3.03 -10.70
C LEU A 67 -10.52 4.46 -11.23
N MET A 68 -9.63 5.22 -10.61
CA MET A 68 -9.37 6.62 -10.95
C MET A 68 -8.22 6.80 -11.94
N THR A 69 -7.23 5.90 -11.94
CA THR A 69 -6.04 6.07 -12.77
C THR A 69 -6.13 5.36 -14.13
N ASP A 70 -5.68 6.03 -15.19
CA ASP A 70 -5.42 5.45 -16.52
C ASP A 70 -3.93 5.15 -16.75
N ASN A 71 -3.06 5.50 -15.80
CA ASN A 71 -1.63 5.24 -15.85
C ASN A 71 -1.37 3.74 -15.64
N THR A 72 -0.94 3.06 -16.69
CA THR A 72 -0.69 1.61 -16.67
C THR A 72 0.36 1.19 -15.64
N THR A 73 1.35 2.05 -15.37
CA THR A 73 2.38 1.79 -14.35
C THR A 73 1.78 1.80 -12.96
N PHE A 74 0.89 2.76 -12.67
CA PHE A 74 0.17 2.81 -11.40
C PHE A 74 -0.76 1.60 -11.26
N LEU A 75 -1.52 1.27 -12.30
CA LEU A 75 -2.37 0.08 -12.31
C LEU A 75 -1.59 -1.19 -11.94
N GLU A 76 -0.43 -1.42 -12.57
CA GLU A 76 0.41 -2.58 -12.29
C GLU A 76 0.88 -2.62 -10.83
N HIS A 77 1.40 -1.52 -10.31
CA HIS A 77 1.92 -1.46 -8.95
C HIS A 77 0.81 -1.58 -7.91
N THR A 78 -0.31 -0.90 -8.11
CA THR A 78 -1.47 -0.97 -7.21
C THR A 78 -2.09 -2.36 -7.20
N LEU A 79 -2.19 -3.04 -8.34
CA LEU A 79 -2.64 -4.44 -8.40
C LEU A 79 -1.68 -5.39 -7.67
N LYS A 80 -0.36 -5.20 -7.83
CA LYS A 80 0.64 -5.98 -7.08
C LYS A 80 0.52 -5.75 -5.57
N THR A 81 0.39 -4.48 -5.15
CA THR A 81 0.18 -4.14 -3.74
C THR A 81 -1.10 -4.78 -3.22
N LEU A 82 -2.22 -4.65 -3.94
CA LEU A 82 -3.50 -5.26 -3.58
C LEU A 82 -3.37 -6.77 -3.42
N ALA A 83 -2.81 -7.47 -4.40
CA ALA A 83 -2.57 -8.91 -4.35
C ALA A 83 -1.72 -9.31 -3.14
N PHE A 84 -0.69 -8.52 -2.81
CA PHE A 84 0.17 -8.77 -1.66
C PHE A 84 -0.57 -8.58 -0.32
N VAL A 85 -1.35 -7.52 -0.18
CA VAL A 85 -2.04 -7.21 1.08
C VAL A 85 -3.31 -8.03 1.30
N VAL A 86 -3.92 -8.62 0.26
CA VAL A 86 -5.05 -9.57 0.43
C VAL A 86 -4.58 -11.00 0.67
N ASP A 87 -3.35 -11.32 0.31
CA ASP A 87 -2.81 -12.67 0.53
C ASP A 87 -2.55 -12.93 2.02
N GLU A 88 -3.44 -13.73 2.61
CA GLU A 88 -3.31 -14.30 3.95
C GLU A 88 -2.15 -15.30 4.05
N ASN A 89 -1.67 -15.84 2.92
CA ASN A 89 -0.55 -16.79 2.88
C ASN A 89 0.79 -16.04 2.70
N GLY A 90 1.16 -15.20 3.68
CA GLY A 90 2.24 -14.22 3.60
C GLY A 90 3.70 -14.68 3.35
N LYS A 91 3.98 -15.76 2.61
CA LYS A 91 5.35 -16.25 2.37
C LYS A 91 5.71 -16.78 0.96
N ARG A 92 4.86 -16.76 -0.07
CA ARG A 92 5.16 -17.61 -1.25
C ARG A 92 5.16 -17.06 -2.67
N ILE A 93 4.91 -15.78 -2.95
CA ILE A 93 4.66 -15.36 -4.34
C ILE A 93 5.64 -14.33 -4.95
N LEU A 94 6.60 -13.76 -4.20
CA LEU A 94 7.47 -12.70 -4.78
C LEU A 94 8.87 -13.13 -5.27
N ASN A 95 9.20 -14.43 -5.26
CA ASN A 95 10.51 -14.92 -5.74
C ASN A 95 10.48 -15.57 -7.13
N SER A 96 9.52 -15.22 -7.99
CA SER A 96 9.48 -15.78 -9.35
C SER A 96 9.01 -14.78 -10.41
N VAL A 97 9.80 -13.73 -10.64
CA VAL A 97 10.02 -13.13 -11.98
C VAL A 97 11.43 -12.55 -12.02
#